data_AF-A0A3D3KXN7-F1
#
_entry.id   AF-A0A3D3KXN7-F1
#
_cell.length_a   1.000
_cell.length_b   1.000
_cell.length_c   1.000
_cell.angle_alpha   90.00
_cell.angle_beta   90.00
_cell.angle_gamma   90.00
#
_symmetry.space_group_name_H-M   'P 1'
#
loop_
_entity.id
_entity.type
_entity.pdbx_description
1 polymer ?
#
loop_
_entity_poly.entity_id
_entity_poly.type
_entity_poly.pdbx_seq_one_letter_code
_entity_poly.pdbx_strand_id
1 'polypeptide(L)' 'MLTVIGEGLVDVVQRASGIEAHVGGSPLNVAVGLARLDHPVQFIGRYGRDAYG' A
#
# COMPACT_ATOMS: atom_id res chain seq x y z
N MET A 1 2.43 -4.36 19.30
CA MET A 1 1.61 -3.75 18.24
C MET A 1 2.44 -2.67 17.56
N LEU A 2 2.68 -2.81 16.26
CA LEU A 2 3.47 -1.88 15.46
C LEU A 2 2.55 -0.87 14.76
N THR A 3 2.89 0.41 14.81
CA THR A 3 2.15 1.46 14.10
C THR A 3 2.97 1.91 12.91
N VAL A 4 2.44 1.71 11.71
CA VAL A 4 3.06 2.18 10.47
C VAL A 4 2.28 3.40 9.98
N ILE A 5 2.98 4.52 9.76
CA ILE A 5 2.36 5.79 9.38
C ILE A 5 3.00 6.25 8.07
N GLY A 6 2.18 6.55 7.07
CA GLY A 6 2.67 7.15 5.83
C GLY A 6 1.75 6.89 4.65
N GLU A 7 2.32 6.82 3.45
CA GLU A 7 1.56 6.73 2.22
C GLU A 7 1.09 5.31 1.87
N GLY A 8 -0.14 5.24 1.35
CA GLY A 8 -0.59 4.19 0.47
C GLY A 8 -0.88 4.82 -0.88
N LEU A 9 -0.37 4.22 -1.95
CA LEU A 9 -0.53 4.72 -3.32
C LEU A 9 -0.83 3.58 -4.28
N VAL A 10 -1.11 3.93 -5.53
CA VAL A 10 -1.24 2.97 -6.62
C VAL A 10 -0.09 3.20 -7.59
N ASP A 11 0.72 2.16 -7.78
CA ASP A 11 1.75 2.13 -8.79
C ASP A 11 1.11 1.80 -10.14
N VAL A 12 1.05 2.77 -11.04
CA VAL A 12 0.58 2.59 -12.42
C VAL A 12 1.79 2.26 -13.29
N VAL A 13 1.93 0.99 -13.64
CA VAL A 13 3.10 0.46 -14.35
C VAL A 13 2.77 0.28 -15.83
N GLN A 14 3.54 0.93 -16.69
CA GLN A 14 3.45 0.76 -18.13
C GLN A 14 4.43 -0.30 -18.61
N ARG A 15 3.92 -1.31 -19.32
CA ARG A 15 4.68 -2.40 -19.96
C ARG A 15 4.34 -2.48 -21.44
N ALA A 16 5.14 -3.24 -22.20
CA ALA A 16 4.82 -3.53 -23.60
C ALA A 16 3.46 -4.25 -23.77
N SER A 17 3.03 -5.00 -22.75
CA SER A 17 1.74 -5.71 -22.72
C SER A 17 0.55 -4.83 -22.37
N GLY A 18 0.75 -3.60 -21.86
CA GLY A 18 -0.32 -2.73 -21.41
C GLY A 18 0.03 -1.91 -20.16
N ILE A 19 -0.97 -1.21 -19.61
CA ILE A 19 -0.88 -0.45 -18.36
C ILE A 19 -1.59 -1.24 -17.28
N GLU A 20 -0.92 -1.45 -16.14
CA GLU A 20 -1.45 -2.16 -14.99
C GLU A 20 -1.34 -1.28 -13.74
N ALA A 21 -2.31 -1.42 -12.83
CA ALA A 21 -2.34 -0.72 -11.56
C ALA A 21 -2.10 -1.72 -10.42
N HIS A 22 -1.16 -1.41 -9.52
CA HIS A 22 -0.86 -2.22 -8.35
C HIS A 22 -0.94 -1.38 -7.08
N VAL A 23 -1.40 -1.99 -5.98
CA VAL A 23 -1.31 -1.35 -4.66
C VAL A 23 0.16 -1.22 -4.27
N GLY A 24 0.56 -0.04 -3.79
CA GLY A 24 1.93 0.28 -3.41
C GLY A 24 2.03 1.30 -2.27
N GLY A 25 3.21 1.88 -2.10
CA GLY A 25 3.57 2.74 -0.97
C GLY A 25 4.43 1.99 0.05
N SER A 26 5.58 2.56 0.40
CA SER A 26 6.56 1.86 1.25
C SER A 26 6.00 1.56 2.65
N PRO A 27 5.36 2.52 3.34
CA PRO A 27 4.66 2.27 4.60
C PRO A 27 3.53 1.25 4.48
N LEU A 28 2.70 1.32 3.43
CA LEU A 28 1.65 0.33 3.24
C LEU A 28 2.21 -1.08 3.03
N ASN A 29 3.26 -1.22 2.22
CA ASN A 29 3.94 -2.48 1.97
C ASN A 29 4.56 -3.07 3.25
N VAL A 30 5.16 -2.23 4.10
CA VAL A 30 5.67 -2.66 5.42
C VAL A 30 4.53 -3.13 6.32
N ALA A 31 3.42 -2.41 6.40
CA ALA A 31 2.28 -2.81 7.22
C ALA A 31 1.69 -4.15 6.77
N VAL A 32 1.52 -4.35 5.46
CA VAL A 32 1.04 -5.62 4.88
C VAL A 32 2.04 -6.75 5.15
N GLY A 33 3.34 -6.50 5.00
CA GLY A 33 4.39 -7.48 5.31
C GLY A 33 4.37 -7.92 6.77
N LEU A 34 4.25 -6.99 7.70
CA LEU A 34 4.11 -7.28 9.13
C LEU A 34 2.88 -8.13 9.43
N ALA A 35 1.73 -7.78 8.85
CA ALA A 35 0.49 -8.55 9.03
C ALA A 35 0.61 -9.98 8.48
N ARG A 36 1.27 -10.16 7.33
CA ARG A 36 1.49 -11.49 6.72
C ARG A 36 2.46 -12.39 7.50
N LEU A 37 3.27 -11.81 8.37
CA LEU A 37 4.20 -12.51 9.26
C LEU A 37 3.64 -12.68 10.67
N ASP A 38 2.33 -12.55 10.84
CA ASP A 38 1.60 -12.69 12.12
C ASP A 38 2.03 -11.68 13.21
N HIS A 39 2.61 -10.53 12.83
CA HIS A 39 2.89 -9.45 13.76
C HIS A 39 1.65 -8.55 13.95
N PRO A 40 1.24 -8.23 15.20
CA PRO A 40 0.17 -7.27 15.44
C PRO A 40 0.56 -5.87 14.93
N VAL A 41 -0.16 -5.35 13.94
CA VAL A 41 0.15 -4.09 13.23
C VAL A 41 -1.11 -3.26 12.98
N GLN A 42 -0.96 -1.94 13.00
CA GLN A 42 -1.94 -0.96 12.53
C GLN A 42 -1.30 -0.01 11.51
N PHE A 43 -2.08 0.44 10.53
CA PHE A 43 -1.66 1.41 9.54
C PHE A 43 -2.46 2.71 9.68
N ILE A 44 -1.77 3.85 9.68
CA ILE A 44 -2.38 5.18 9.68
C ILE A 44 -1.90 5.91 8.43
N GLY A 45 -2.83 6.24 7.55
CA GLY A 45 -2.56 6.98 6.33
C GLY A 45 -3.76 7.79 5.88
N ARG A 46 -3.60 8.48 4.77
CA ARG A 46 -4.69 9.19 4.08
C ARG A 46 -4.66 8.79 2.61
N TYR A 47 -5.84 8.56 2.06
CA TYR A 47 -6.05 8.25 0.65
C TYR A 47 -7.13 9.16 0.05
N GLY A 48 -7.26 9.11 -1.27
CA GLY A 48 -8.24 9.86 -2.04
C GLY A 48 -9.69 9.45 -1.75
N ARG A 49 -10.62 10.04 -2.51
CA ARG A 49 -12.01 9.54 -2.61
C ARG A 49 -12.31 9.35 -4.08
N ASP A 50 -11.49 8.54 -4.72
CA ASP A 50 -11.51 8.29 -6.16
C ASP A 50 -11.48 6.79 -6.43
N ALA A 51 -11.17 6.37 -7.65
CA ALA A 51 -11.15 4.94 -7.99
C ALA A 51 -9.96 4.19 -7.36
N TYR A 52 -8.93 4.90 -6.91
CA TYR A 52 -7.70 4.34 -6.35
C TYR A 52 -7.60 4.46 -4.83
N GLY A 53 -8.30 5.43 -4.23
CA GLY A 53 -8.43 5.61 -2.78
C GLY A 53 -9.88 5.66 -2.34
#